data_AF-A0A8X8BMF9-F1
#
_entry.id   AF-A0A8X8BMF9-F1
#
_cell.length_a   1.000
_cell.length_b   1.000
_cell.length_c   1.000
_cell.angle_alpha   90.00
_cell.angle_beta   90.00
_cell.angle_gamma   90.00
#
_symmetry.space_group_name_H-M   'P 1'
#
loop_
_entity.id
_entity.type
_entity.pdbx_description
1 polymer ?
#
loop_
_entity_poly.entity_id
_entity_poly.type
_entity_poly.pdbx_seq_one_letter_code
_entity_poly.pdbx_strand_id
1 'polypeptide(L)'
;MGAPELCSHHVNLPQAASSKSVISGIPLAFHSRRRKDNPDRFYKVTNIVVPFMFKYAVDDLNQMSGNILNLNDASNTVATMATAVLIGYGISRASSSLFNELRNAVFGKVAQSSIRRIAKNVFLHLHNLDLNFHLSRQTGALSKAIDRGTRGISFVLSALVFNLGPTMFEVALVSSILYYKCGGQFALVTLGTLATYAAFTIAVTQWSCEPPSLTGIATVVNQLRVGKAAGSCGIQGEIFQIVYFNNEKYEADRYDAFMKVYETSSLKTTSTLAMLNFGQNAIFSIGLTAIMVLASNGIIAGNMTIGDLVMVNGLLFQLSLPLNFLGTVYRETRQALIDMNTLFTLLSIDTKIKEKEHARPLLVTPQDATIRFEDVQFQYLEGQKILNGISFDVPAGKKIAIVGGSGSGYVFFLIDG
;
A
#
# COMPACT_ATOMS: atom_id res chain seq x y z
N MET A 1 -0.53 8.07 31.13
CA MET A 1 -1.58 8.86 30.45
C MET A 1 -0.99 9.38 29.15
N GLY A 2 -1.52 8.95 28.02
CA GLY A 2 -0.98 9.24 26.68
C GLY A 2 -1.57 8.25 25.69
N ALA A 3 -2.81 8.49 25.29
CA ALA A 3 -3.49 7.71 24.26
C ALA A 3 -2.81 7.94 22.90
N PRO A 4 -2.70 6.95 22.00
CA PRO A 4 -2.29 7.20 20.64
C PRO A 4 -3.50 7.73 19.84
N GLU A 5 -3.52 9.04 19.62
CA GLU A 5 -4.37 9.71 18.62
C GLU A 5 -3.99 9.23 17.21
N LEU A 6 -4.73 8.26 16.66
CA LEU A 6 -4.49 7.76 15.30
C LEU A 6 -5.70 7.88 14.35
N CYS A 7 -6.83 8.45 14.79
CA CYS A 7 -8.02 8.51 13.94
C CYS A 7 -8.67 9.87 13.68
N SER A 8 -8.33 10.95 14.39
CA SER A 8 -9.10 12.20 14.33
C SER A 8 -8.34 13.42 13.77
N HIS A 9 -7.42 13.25 12.82
CA HIS A 9 -6.88 14.40 12.09
C HIS A 9 -7.46 14.49 10.69
N HIS A 10 -8.31 15.52 10.51
CA HIS A 10 -8.53 16.16 9.22
C HIS A 10 -7.16 16.43 8.57
N VAL A 11 -6.90 15.78 7.43
CA VAL A 11 -5.68 15.96 6.65
C VAL A 11 -5.77 17.34 5.97
N ASN A 12 -5.23 18.37 6.61
CA ASN A 12 -4.90 19.63 5.95
C ASN A 12 -3.53 19.46 5.28
N LEU A 13 -3.54 19.28 3.97
CA LEU A 13 -2.33 19.24 3.13
C LEU A 13 -1.68 20.64 3.09
N PRO A 14 -0.41 20.83 3.50
CA PRO A 14 0.32 22.05 3.20
C PRO A 14 0.66 22.10 1.70
N GLN A 15 0.52 23.27 1.08
CA GLN A 15 0.99 23.52 -0.29
C GLN A 15 2.52 23.39 -0.39
N ALA A 16 3.02 22.21 -0.77
CA ALA A 16 4.44 21.96 -1.00
C ALA A 16 4.83 22.32 -2.44
N ALA A 17 5.22 23.58 -2.67
CA ALA A 17 5.72 24.06 -3.97
C ALA A 17 7.08 23.45 -4.39
N SER A 18 7.82 22.83 -3.48
CA SER A 18 9.14 22.20 -3.72
C SER A 18 9.08 20.73 -4.17
N SER A 19 7.94 20.03 -3.99
CA SER A 19 7.76 18.60 -4.30
C SER A 19 7.60 18.31 -5.82
N LYS A 20 7.54 19.34 -6.66
CA LYS A 20 7.31 19.19 -8.10
C LYS A 20 8.42 18.41 -8.82
N SER A 21 9.68 18.45 -8.39
CA SER A 21 10.79 17.78 -9.11
C SER A 21 10.81 16.27 -8.92
N VAL A 22 10.49 15.77 -7.71
CA VAL A 22 10.49 14.31 -7.41
C VAL A 22 9.22 13.65 -7.93
N ILE A 23 8.07 14.34 -7.83
CA ILE A 23 6.79 13.82 -8.33
C ILE A 23 6.67 13.94 -9.85
N SER A 24 7.26 14.96 -10.50
CA SER A 24 7.18 15.13 -11.98
C SER A 24 7.93 14.05 -12.78
N GLY A 25 8.95 13.41 -12.19
CA GLY A 25 9.68 12.31 -12.85
C GLY A 25 8.90 10.98 -12.90
N ILE A 26 7.91 10.80 -12.03
CA ILE A 26 7.14 9.56 -11.90
C ILE A 26 6.17 9.34 -13.09
N PRO A 27 5.37 10.34 -13.54
CA PRO A 27 4.55 10.18 -14.73
C PRO A 27 5.37 10.15 -16.03
N LEU A 28 6.54 10.80 -16.09
CA LEU A 28 7.44 10.75 -17.26
C LEU A 28 8.09 9.36 -17.45
N ALA A 29 8.44 8.68 -16.36
CA ALA A 29 8.86 7.27 -16.42
C ALA A 29 7.72 6.35 -16.88
N PHE A 30 6.48 6.66 -16.50
CA PHE A 30 5.27 5.97 -16.97
C PHE A 30 4.92 6.25 -18.44
N HIS A 31 5.26 7.44 -18.95
CA HIS A 31 4.92 7.85 -20.32
C HIS A 31 5.91 7.32 -21.38
N SER A 32 7.20 7.21 -21.05
CA SER A 32 8.25 6.82 -22.01
C SER A 32 8.20 5.35 -22.47
N ARG A 33 7.41 4.48 -21.82
CA ARG A 33 7.21 3.07 -22.21
C ARG A 33 5.84 2.76 -22.82
N ARG A 34 5.03 3.77 -23.19
CA ARG A 34 3.68 3.60 -23.77
C ARG A 34 3.61 3.02 -25.20
N ARG A 35 4.72 2.63 -25.84
CA ARG A 35 4.71 2.14 -27.23
C ARG A 35 5.13 0.67 -27.35
N LYS A 36 4.17 -0.23 -27.08
CA LYS A 36 3.87 -1.49 -27.77
C LYS A 36 3.16 -2.41 -26.75
N ASP A 37 1.94 -2.78 -27.10
CA ASP A 37 1.08 -3.76 -26.42
C ASP A 37 0.66 -3.36 -25.00
N ASN A 38 -0.54 -2.78 -24.90
CA ASN A 38 -1.16 -2.45 -23.61
C ASN A 38 -2.07 -3.61 -23.18
N PRO A 39 -1.57 -4.62 -22.43
CA PRO A 39 -2.35 -5.76 -21.97
C PRO A 39 -3.60 -5.33 -21.18
N ASP A 40 -3.59 -4.11 -20.64
CA ASP A 40 -4.70 -3.51 -19.89
C ASP A 40 -6.01 -3.38 -20.67
N ARG A 41 -5.89 -3.10 -21.97
CA ARG A 41 -7.08 -2.97 -22.83
C ARG A 41 -7.61 -4.34 -23.22
N PHE A 42 -6.71 -5.29 -23.48
CA PHE A 42 -7.08 -6.63 -23.90
C PHE A 42 -7.73 -7.45 -22.78
N TYR A 43 -7.24 -7.37 -21.53
CA TYR A 43 -7.90 -8.10 -20.43
C TYR A 43 -9.35 -7.63 -20.25
N LYS A 44 -9.61 -6.31 -20.22
CA LYS A 44 -10.95 -5.76 -19.98
C LYS A 44 -11.93 -6.19 -21.07
N VAL A 45 -11.55 -6.01 -22.33
CA VAL A 45 -12.39 -6.39 -23.46
C VAL A 45 -12.71 -7.89 -23.40
N THR A 46 -11.70 -8.73 -23.13
CA THR A 46 -11.90 -10.19 -23.00
C THR A 46 -12.81 -10.52 -21.81
N ASN A 47 -12.62 -9.88 -20.65
CA ASN A 47 -13.40 -10.11 -19.44
C ASN A 47 -14.89 -9.77 -19.61
N ILE A 48 -15.19 -8.73 -20.39
CA ILE A 48 -16.55 -8.29 -20.68
C ILE A 48 -17.23 -9.18 -21.73
N VAL A 49 -16.47 -9.69 -22.70
CA VAL A 49 -17.02 -10.59 -23.75
C VAL A 49 -17.47 -11.94 -23.18
N VAL A 50 -16.89 -12.38 -22.05
CA VAL A 50 -17.18 -13.67 -21.40
C VAL A 50 -18.68 -13.83 -21.05
N PRO A 51 -19.34 -12.89 -20.32
CA PRO A 51 -20.78 -12.96 -20.08
C PRO A 51 -21.66 -12.93 -21.35
N PHE A 52 -21.27 -12.20 -22.40
CA PHE A 52 -22.02 -12.18 -23.66
C PHE A 52 -21.95 -13.52 -24.40
N MET A 53 -20.77 -14.14 -24.44
CA MET A 53 -20.61 -15.49 -25.01
C MET A 53 -21.48 -16.50 -24.27
N PHE A 54 -21.56 -16.39 -22.94
CA PHE A 54 -22.40 -17.28 -22.15
C PHE A 54 -23.90 -17.02 -22.38
N LYS A 55 -24.31 -15.75 -22.55
CA LYS A 55 -25.66 -15.40 -23.00
C LYS A 55 -26.01 -16.07 -24.33
N TYR A 56 -25.17 -15.91 -25.35
CA TYR A 56 -25.43 -16.48 -26.67
C TYR A 56 -25.52 -18.01 -26.63
N ALA A 57 -24.65 -18.66 -25.85
CA ALA A 57 -24.74 -20.12 -25.65
C ALA A 57 -26.08 -20.54 -25.03
N VAL A 58 -26.57 -19.81 -24.01
CA VAL A 58 -27.83 -20.12 -23.33
C VAL A 58 -29.04 -19.82 -24.23
N ASP A 59 -29.02 -18.72 -24.97
CA ASP A 59 -30.10 -18.36 -25.90
C ASP A 59 -30.21 -19.36 -27.07
N ASP A 60 -29.08 -19.79 -27.63
CA ASP A 60 -29.04 -20.83 -28.67
C ASP A 60 -29.62 -22.16 -28.14
N LEU A 61 -29.22 -22.57 -26.93
CA LEU A 61 -29.75 -23.77 -26.26
C LEU A 61 -31.25 -23.69 -25.96
N ASN A 62 -31.76 -22.51 -25.62
CA ASN A 62 -33.17 -22.33 -25.29
C ASN A 62 -34.08 -22.28 -26.54
N GLN A 63 -33.65 -21.63 -27.63
CA GLN A 63 -34.34 -21.72 -28.93
C GLN A 63 -34.39 -23.16 -29.45
N MET A 64 -33.34 -23.94 -29.17
CA MET A 64 -33.29 -25.38 -29.45
C MET A 64 -34.36 -26.16 -28.67
N SER A 65 -34.47 -25.94 -27.34
CA SER A 65 -35.41 -26.68 -26.50
C SER A 65 -36.87 -26.49 -26.92
N GLY A 66 -37.22 -25.29 -27.43
CA GLY A 66 -38.52 -25.03 -28.06
C GLY A 66 -38.72 -25.72 -29.41
N ASN A 67 -37.65 -25.97 -30.17
CA ASN A 67 -37.67 -26.63 -31.48
C ASN A 67 -37.43 -28.15 -31.44
N ILE A 68 -36.98 -28.74 -30.32
CA ILE A 68 -36.79 -30.21 -30.17
C ILE A 68 -38.12 -30.99 -30.33
N LEU A 69 -39.28 -30.33 -30.20
CA LEU A 69 -40.58 -30.92 -30.51
C LEU A 69 -40.82 -31.14 -32.02
N ASN A 70 -39.95 -30.63 -32.90
CA ASN A 70 -40.04 -30.83 -34.34
C ASN A 70 -38.64 -31.02 -34.98
N LEU A 71 -38.34 -32.28 -35.35
CA LEU A 71 -37.50 -32.73 -36.49
C LEU A 71 -36.19 -33.49 -36.17
N ASN A 72 -36.02 -34.59 -36.91
CA ASN A 72 -35.11 -35.73 -36.70
C ASN A 72 -33.66 -35.58 -37.24
N ASP A 73 -33.21 -34.41 -37.74
CA ASP A 73 -31.89 -34.33 -38.42
C ASP A 73 -30.97 -33.16 -38.01
N ALA A 74 -31.34 -32.31 -37.04
CA ALA A 74 -30.57 -31.11 -36.69
C ALA A 74 -29.64 -31.25 -35.46
N SER A 75 -29.60 -32.41 -34.79
CA SER A 75 -28.92 -32.57 -33.50
C SER A 75 -27.39 -32.36 -33.55
N ASN A 76 -26.71 -32.84 -34.61
CA ASN A 76 -25.24 -32.86 -34.67
C ASN A 76 -24.59 -31.49 -34.97
N THR A 77 -25.14 -30.72 -35.92
CA THR A 77 -24.61 -29.39 -36.28
C THR A 77 -24.80 -28.39 -35.13
N VAL A 78 -25.90 -28.53 -34.41
CA VAL A 78 -26.32 -27.57 -33.40
C VAL A 78 -25.65 -27.87 -32.03
N ALA A 79 -25.46 -29.14 -31.68
CA ALA A 79 -24.59 -29.52 -30.55
C ALA A 79 -23.15 -29.03 -30.74
N THR A 80 -22.66 -29.01 -31.98
CA THR A 80 -21.31 -28.53 -32.33
C THR A 80 -21.18 -27.01 -32.12
N MET A 81 -22.19 -26.21 -32.48
CA MET A 81 -22.17 -24.75 -32.30
C MET A 81 -22.26 -24.34 -30.83
N ALA A 82 -23.19 -24.92 -30.06
CA ALA A 82 -23.30 -24.65 -28.62
C ALA A 82 -22.01 -25.06 -27.88
N THR A 83 -21.44 -26.22 -28.23
CA THR A 83 -20.18 -26.70 -27.66
C THR A 83 -19.00 -25.79 -28.04
N ALA A 84 -18.94 -25.30 -29.28
CA ALA A 84 -17.93 -24.34 -29.72
C ALA A 84 -18.01 -23.01 -28.96
N VAL A 85 -19.21 -22.46 -28.71
CA VAL A 85 -19.39 -21.23 -27.93
C VAL A 85 -18.99 -21.43 -26.46
N LEU A 86 -19.31 -22.59 -25.87
CA LEU A 86 -18.90 -22.93 -24.49
C LEU A 86 -17.39 -23.12 -24.34
N ILE A 87 -16.75 -23.78 -25.30
CA ILE A 87 -15.28 -23.89 -25.36
C ILE A 87 -14.66 -22.50 -25.54
N GLY A 88 -15.23 -21.67 -26.43
CA GLY A 88 -14.84 -20.27 -26.62
C GLY A 88 -14.95 -19.43 -25.35
N TYR A 89 -16.03 -19.61 -24.57
CA TYR A 89 -16.19 -19.01 -23.24
C TYR A 89 -15.06 -19.45 -22.29
N GLY A 90 -14.75 -20.74 -22.22
CA GLY A 90 -13.67 -21.27 -21.40
C GLY A 90 -12.30 -20.69 -21.76
N ILE A 91 -11.97 -20.67 -23.06
CA ILE A 91 -10.72 -20.09 -23.58
C ILE A 91 -10.65 -18.58 -23.31
N SER A 92 -11.75 -17.85 -23.53
CA SER A 92 -11.82 -16.40 -23.29
C SER A 92 -11.62 -16.07 -21.81
N ARG A 93 -12.26 -16.83 -20.91
CA ARG A 93 -12.07 -16.69 -19.46
C ARG A 93 -10.62 -16.98 -19.04
N ALA A 94 -10.04 -18.06 -19.55
CA ALA A 94 -8.63 -18.40 -19.28
C ALA A 94 -7.67 -17.32 -19.81
N SER A 95 -7.95 -16.80 -21.01
CA SER A 95 -7.16 -15.73 -21.62
C SER A 95 -7.25 -14.43 -20.82
N SER A 96 -8.46 -14.04 -20.38
CA SER A 96 -8.66 -12.87 -19.51
C SER A 96 -7.82 -12.97 -18.22
N SER A 97 -7.84 -14.14 -17.57
CA SER A 97 -7.02 -14.41 -16.38
C SER A 97 -5.53 -14.31 -16.68
N LEU A 98 -5.07 -14.94 -17.77
CA LEU A 98 -3.66 -14.90 -18.19
C LEU A 98 -3.19 -13.47 -18.47
N PHE A 99 -3.99 -12.66 -19.18
CA PHE A 99 -3.64 -11.26 -19.45
C PHE A 99 -3.62 -10.42 -18.18
N ASN A 100 -4.51 -10.69 -17.22
CA ASN A 100 -4.47 -10.02 -15.91
C ASN A 100 -3.18 -10.35 -15.14
N GLU A 101 -2.75 -11.61 -15.13
CA GLU A 101 -1.49 -12.00 -14.47
C GLU A 101 -0.25 -11.48 -15.20
N LEU A 102 -0.25 -11.51 -16.53
CA LEU A 102 0.83 -10.91 -17.33
C LEU A 102 0.94 -9.41 -17.10
N ARG A 103 -0.20 -8.72 -17.03
CA ARG A 103 -0.27 -7.31 -16.62
C ARG A 103 0.40 -7.15 -15.26
N ASN A 104 -0.04 -7.88 -14.24
CA ASN A 104 0.53 -7.80 -12.89
C ASN A 104 2.05 -8.04 -12.89
N ALA A 105 2.55 -9.01 -13.65
CA ALA A 105 3.98 -9.31 -13.75
C ALA A 105 4.79 -8.17 -14.42
N VAL A 106 4.30 -7.64 -15.55
CA VAL A 106 4.94 -6.52 -16.25
C VAL A 106 5.00 -5.29 -15.36
N PHE A 107 3.91 -4.98 -14.66
CA PHE A 107 3.82 -3.84 -13.77
C PHE A 107 4.59 -4.02 -12.46
N GLY A 108 4.66 -5.23 -11.92
CA GLY A 108 5.49 -5.55 -10.76
C GLY A 108 6.95 -5.14 -10.98
N LYS A 109 7.48 -5.34 -12.20
CA LYS A 109 8.81 -4.88 -12.58
C LYS A 109 8.96 -3.35 -12.53
N VAL A 110 7.93 -2.62 -12.95
CA VAL A 110 7.91 -1.14 -12.91
C VAL A 110 7.81 -0.64 -11.46
N ALA A 111 6.90 -1.20 -10.67
CA ALA A 111 6.71 -0.84 -9.26
C ALA A 111 8.00 -1.06 -8.44
N GLN A 112 8.64 -2.22 -8.57
CA GLN A 112 9.89 -2.54 -7.88
C GLN A 112 11.05 -1.64 -8.35
N SER A 113 11.10 -1.28 -9.63
CA SER A 113 12.10 -0.32 -10.14
C SER A 113 11.93 1.07 -9.50
N SER A 114 10.69 1.52 -9.35
CA SER A 114 10.35 2.79 -8.70
C SER A 114 10.72 2.79 -7.22
N ILE A 115 10.36 1.73 -6.48
CA ILE A 115 10.77 1.54 -5.06
C ILE A 115 12.29 1.67 -4.93
N ARG A 116 13.04 0.93 -5.76
CA ARG A 116 14.51 0.94 -5.71
C ARG A 116 15.10 2.34 -5.94
N ARG A 117 14.56 3.11 -6.89
CA ARG A 117 15.03 4.47 -7.18
C ARG A 117 14.71 5.43 -6.04
N ILE A 118 13.49 5.37 -5.51
CA ILE A 118 13.06 6.23 -4.38
C ILE A 118 13.91 5.92 -3.15
N ALA A 119 14.06 4.63 -2.80
CA ALA A 119 14.89 4.21 -1.67
C ALA A 119 16.33 4.71 -1.82
N LYS A 120 16.93 4.59 -3.01
CA LYS A 120 18.28 5.10 -3.29
C LYS A 120 18.36 6.62 -3.11
N ASN A 121 17.40 7.38 -3.64
CA ASN A 121 17.41 8.83 -3.55
C ASN A 121 17.26 9.31 -2.10
N VAL A 122 16.35 8.69 -1.34
CA VAL A 122 16.20 8.98 0.10
C VAL A 122 17.48 8.64 0.85
N PHE A 123 18.09 7.49 0.56
CA PHE A 123 19.33 7.07 1.19
C PHE A 123 20.46 8.08 0.94
N LEU A 124 20.63 8.53 -0.31
CA LEU A 124 21.63 9.56 -0.65
C LEU A 124 21.34 10.90 0.02
N HIS A 125 20.09 11.34 0.04
CA HIS A 125 19.70 12.58 0.71
C HIS A 125 20.03 12.52 2.21
N LEU A 126 19.75 11.40 2.87
CA LEU A 126 20.06 11.23 4.29
C LEU A 126 21.57 11.23 4.57
N HIS A 127 22.41 10.70 3.68
CA HIS A 127 23.86 10.76 3.85
C HIS A 127 24.44 12.16 3.67
N ASN A 128 23.72 13.03 2.96
CA ASN A 128 24.12 14.42 2.80
C ASN A 128 23.71 15.30 4.00
N LEU A 129 22.92 14.78 4.95
CA LEU A 129 22.53 15.53 6.14
C LEU A 129 23.72 15.72 7.10
N ASP A 130 23.65 16.76 7.92
CA ASP A 130 24.71 17.07 8.87
C ASP A 130 24.84 16.01 9.98
N LEU A 131 26.03 15.91 10.56
CA LEU A 131 26.32 14.95 11.63
C LEU A 131 25.39 15.10 12.84
N ASN A 132 24.93 16.32 13.14
CA ASN A 132 24.00 16.56 14.25
C ASN A 132 22.63 15.91 13.98
N PHE A 133 22.15 15.92 12.74
CA PHE A 133 20.99 15.13 12.35
C PHE A 133 21.20 13.63 12.63
N HIS A 134 22.37 13.08 12.30
CA HIS A 134 22.68 11.66 12.53
C HIS A 134 22.81 11.29 14.01
N LEU A 135 23.36 12.18 14.85
CA LEU A 135 23.54 11.96 16.29
C LEU A 135 22.23 12.12 17.08
N SER A 136 21.35 13.02 16.66
CA SER A 136 20.07 13.30 17.34
C SER A 136 18.95 12.31 17.03
N ARG A 137 19.16 11.40 16.05
CA ARG A 137 18.13 10.47 15.58
C ARG A 137 18.54 9.02 15.84
N GLN A 138 17.58 8.24 16.34
CA GLN A 138 17.74 6.79 16.43
C GLN A 138 17.80 6.18 15.02
N THR A 139 18.97 5.66 14.63
CA THR A 139 19.22 5.06 13.31
C THR A 139 18.20 3.98 12.93
N GLY A 140 17.75 3.17 13.90
CA GLY A 140 16.72 2.15 13.69
C GLY A 140 15.32 2.74 13.40
N ALA A 141 14.97 3.88 13.98
CA ALA A 141 13.71 4.57 13.69
C ALA A 141 13.73 5.22 12.31
N LEU A 142 14.87 5.81 11.93
CA LEU A 142 15.08 6.41 10.61
C LEU A 142 14.99 5.37 9.49
N SER A 143 15.69 4.24 9.62
CA SER A 143 15.62 3.14 8.64
C SER A 143 14.19 2.63 8.45
N LYS A 144 13.43 2.43 9.54
CA LYS A 144 12.01 2.05 9.48
C LYS A 144 11.12 3.11 8.84
N ALA A 145 11.41 4.39 9.03
CA ALA A 145 10.64 5.47 8.40
C ALA A 145 10.85 5.48 6.87
N ILE A 146 12.08 5.29 6.41
CA ILE A 146 12.40 5.17 4.98
C ILE A 146 11.69 3.97 4.36
N ASP A 147 11.84 2.81 5.00
CA ASP A 147 11.32 1.54 4.51
C ASP A 147 9.77 1.56 4.46
N ARG A 148 9.12 2.04 5.53
CA ARG A 148 7.66 2.23 5.54
C ARG A 148 7.20 3.28 4.54
N GLY A 149 7.85 4.43 4.48
CA GLY A 149 7.47 5.51 3.57
C GLY A 149 7.60 5.11 2.11
N THR A 150 8.68 4.43 1.73
CA THR A 150 8.90 3.96 0.35
C THR A 150 7.87 2.91 -0.05
N ARG A 151 7.56 1.96 0.86
CA ARG A 151 6.47 1.00 0.64
C ARG A 151 5.11 1.69 0.53
N GLY A 152 4.86 2.71 1.35
CA GLY A 152 3.65 3.52 1.29
C GLY A 152 3.45 4.18 -0.08
N ILE A 153 4.48 4.81 -0.64
CA ILE A 153 4.44 5.42 -1.99
C ILE A 153 4.07 4.36 -3.03
N SER A 154 4.77 3.23 -3.01
CA SER A 154 4.51 2.17 -3.99
C SER A 154 3.10 1.59 -3.84
N PHE A 155 2.62 1.43 -2.61
CA PHE A 155 1.29 0.92 -2.35
C PHE A 155 0.23 1.86 -2.92
N VAL A 156 0.28 3.16 -2.63
CA VAL A 156 -0.73 4.13 -3.12
C VAL A 156 -0.74 4.20 -4.64
N LEU A 157 0.44 4.27 -5.28
CA LEU A 157 0.53 4.26 -6.73
C LEU A 157 -0.06 2.98 -7.33
N SER A 158 0.25 1.82 -6.74
CA SER A 158 -0.25 0.53 -7.19
C SER A 158 -1.75 0.40 -6.97
N ALA A 159 -2.25 0.81 -5.82
CA ALA A 159 -3.67 0.78 -5.48
C ALA A 159 -4.49 1.63 -6.44
N LEU A 160 -4.03 2.85 -6.77
CA LEU A 160 -4.72 3.74 -7.71
C LEU A 160 -4.73 3.17 -9.13
N VAL A 161 -3.60 2.64 -9.61
CA VAL A 161 -3.45 2.19 -11.00
C VAL A 161 -4.02 0.80 -11.24
N PHE A 162 -3.91 -0.13 -10.29
CA PHE A 162 -4.28 -1.55 -10.49
C PHE A 162 -5.61 -1.95 -9.89
N ASN A 163 -6.04 -1.27 -8.82
CA ASN A 163 -7.30 -1.59 -8.16
C ASN A 163 -8.34 -0.52 -8.48
N LEU A 164 -8.13 0.72 -8.05
CA LEU A 164 -9.17 1.74 -8.08
C LEU A 164 -9.52 2.17 -9.52
N GLY A 165 -8.53 2.47 -10.36
CA GLY A 165 -8.74 2.86 -11.76
C GLY A 165 -9.46 1.78 -12.58
N PRO A 166 -8.97 0.52 -12.58
CA PRO A 166 -9.64 -0.60 -13.22
C PRO A 166 -11.06 -0.84 -12.75
N THR A 167 -11.29 -0.85 -11.43
CA THR A 167 -12.62 -1.09 -10.85
C THR A 167 -13.60 0.01 -11.23
N MET A 168 -13.20 1.29 -11.14
CA MET A 168 -14.06 2.41 -11.55
C MET A 168 -14.43 2.32 -13.03
N PHE A 169 -13.48 1.93 -13.88
CA PHE A 169 -13.73 1.73 -15.30
C PHE A 169 -14.67 0.53 -15.54
N GLU A 170 -14.48 -0.60 -14.87
CA GLU A 170 -15.34 -1.79 -14.99
C GLU A 170 -16.76 -1.48 -14.54
N VAL A 171 -16.94 -0.82 -13.39
CA VAL A 171 -18.26 -0.38 -12.91
C VAL A 171 -18.93 0.55 -13.92
N ALA A 172 -18.22 1.58 -14.41
CA ALA A 172 -18.77 2.51 -15.40
C ALA A 172 -19.20 1.79 -16.69
N LEU A 173 -18.40 0.83 -17.15
CA LEU A 173 -18.67 0.08 -18.36
C LEU A 173 -19.85 -0.88 -18.18
N VAL A 174 -19.87 -1.68 -17.11
CA VAL A 174 -20.99 -2.60 -16.81
C VAL A 174 -22.29 -1.83 -16.61
N SER A 175 -22.28 -0.75 -15.84
CA SER A 175 -23.47 0.10 -15.67
C SER A 175 -23.95 0.70 -16.99
N SER A 176 -23.03 1.12 -17.87
CA SER A 176 -23.39 1.62 -19.21
C SER A 176 -24.03 0.52 -20.07
N ILE A 177 -23.46 -0.69 -20.08
CA ILE A 177 -24.00 -1.83 -20.82
C ILE A 177 -25.42 -2.16 -20.34
N LEU A 178 -25.63 -2.25 -19.03
CA LEU A 178 -26.95 -2.55 -18.46
C LEU A 178 -27.97 -1.46 -18.78
N TYR A 179 -27.56 -0.19 -18.73
CA TYR A 179 -28.41 0.94 -19.09
C TYR A 179 -28.91 0.84 -20.54
N TYR A 180 -28.02 0.57 -21.49
CA TYR A 180 -28.38 0.49 -22.91
C TYR A 180 -29.09 -0.80 -23.31
N LYS A 181 -28.78 -1.94 -22.69
CA LYS A 181 -29.33 -3.26 -23.07
C LYS A 181 -30.60 -3.64 -22.33
N CYS A 182 -30.67 -3.38 -21.02
CA CYS A 182 -31.76 -3.85 -20.16
C CYS A 182 -32.62 -2.70 -19.62
N GLY A 183 -32.14 -1.45 -19.73
CA GLY A 183 -32.84 -0.24 -19.30
C GLY A 183 -32.29 0.35 -18.01
N GLY A 184 -32.74 1.56 -17.68
CA GLY A 184 -32.21 2.34 -16.55
C GLY A 184 -32.41 1.71 -15.16
N GLN A 185 -33.44 0.86 -15.00
CA GLN A 185 -33.72 0.19 -13.73
C GLN A 185 -32.61 -0.78 -13.32
N PHE A 186 -32.04 -1.54 -14.27
CA PHE A 186 -30.93 -2.47 -14.02
C PHE A 186 -29.65 -1.75 -13.60
N ALA A 187 -29.36 -0.62 -14.27
CA ALA A 187 -28.22 0.22 -13.93
C ALA A 187 -28.37 0.84 -12.52
N LEU A 188 -29.58 1.30 -12.15
CA LEU A 188 -29.86 1.86 -10.83
C LEU A 188 -29.72 0.81 -9.72
N VAL A 189 -30.25 -0.40 -9.90
CA VAL A 189 -30.10 -1.46 -8.90
C VAL A 189 -28.64 -1.85 -8.76
N THR A 190 -27.91 -2.00 -9.87
CA THR A 190 -26.46 -2.33 -9.84
C THR A 190 -25.67 -1.26 -9.10
N LEU A 191 -25.83 0.01 -9.46
CA LEU A 191 -25.15 1.12 -8.79
C LEU A 191 -25.56 1.23 -7.32
N GLY A 192 -26.85 1.01 -7.00
CA GLY A 192 -27.35 0.99 -5.64
C GLY A 192 -26.73 -0.13 -4.80
N THR A 193 -26.61 -1.34 -5.33
CA THR A 193 -25.93 -2.46 -4.66
C THR A 193 -24.45 -2.15 -4.44
N LEU A 194 -23.74 -1.63 -5.45
CA LEU A 194 -22.32 -1.29 -5.34
C LEU A 194 -22.08 -0.15 -4.34
N ALA A 195 -22.92 0.89 -4.36
CA ALA A 195 -22.84 1.99 -3.42
C ALA A 195 -23.12 1.54 -1.98
N THR A 196 -24.15 0.70 -1.79
CA THR A 196 -24.49 0.11 -0.49
C THR A 196 -23.36 -0.78 0.02
N TYR A 197 -22.78 -1.60 -0.86
CA TYR A 197 -21.62 -2.43 -0.54
C TYR A 197 -20.42 -1.59 -0.11
N ALA A 198 -20.09 -0.54 -0.88
CA ALA A 198 -18.96 0.33 -0.59
C ALA A 198 -19.16 1.09 0.73
N ALA A 199 -20.35 1.67 0.94
CA ALA A 199 -20.69 2.38 2.16
C ALA A 199 -20.66 1.46 3.38
N PHE A 200 -21.27 0.27 3.30
CA PHE A 200 -21.22 -0.73 4.37
C PHE A 200 -19.79 -1.16 4.67
N THR A 201 -19.00 -1.48 3.64
CA THR A 201 -17.61 -1.90 3.78
C THR A 201 -16.78 -0.81 4.47
N ILE A 202 -16.90 0.44 4.03
CA ILE A 202 -16.16 1.57 4.61
C ILE A 202 -16.63 1.82 6.05
N ALA A 203 -17.93 1.86 6.32
CA ALA A 203 -18.48 2.11 7.65
C ALA A 203 -18.04 1.03 8.66
N VAL A 204 -18.16 -0.25 8.30
CA VAL A 204 -17.71 -1.36 9.15
C VAL A 204 -16.19 -1.36 9.30
N THR A 205 -15.44 -1.07 8.24
CA THR A 205 -13.97 -0.98 8.31
C THR A 205 -13.51 0.14 9.22
N GLN A 206 -14.14 1.33 9.11
CA GLN A 206 -13.87 2.46 9.99
C GLN A 206 -14.22 2.11 11.43
N TRP A 207 -15.44 1.61 11.68
CA TRP A 207 -15.86 1.14 12.99
C TRP A 207 -14.99 0.01 13.55
N SER A 208 -14.35 -0.80 12.71
CA SER A 208 -13.39 -1.82 13.14
C SER A 208 -12.03 -1.23 13.51
N CYS A 209 -11.66 -0.13 12.87
CA CYS A 209 -10.41 0.62 13.10
C CYS A 209 -10.51 1.65 14.24
N GLU A 210 -11.71 2.03 14.64
CA GLU A 210 -12.02 3.03 15.68
C GLU A 210 -12.01 2.54 17.16
N PRO A 211 -12.10 1.23 17.54
CA PRO A 211 -12.17 0.79 18.95
C PRO A 211 -10.97 -0.11 19.39
N PRO A 212 -10.88 -0.46 20.70
CA PRO A 212 -9.72 -1.07 21.39
C PRO A 212 -9.08 -2.35 20.82
N SER A 213 -9.66 -3.01 19.81
CA SER A 213 -9.20 -4.31 19.26
C SER A 213 -7.89 -4.20 18.49
N LEU A 214 -7.78 -3.22 17.61
CA LEU A 214 -6.54 -2.95 16.88
C LEU A 214 -5.51 -2.25 17.77
N THR A 215 -5.96 -1.41 18.70
CA THR A 215 -5.09 -0.80 19.71
C THR A 215 -4.50 -1.86 20.62
N GLY A 216 -5.25 -2.89 21.05
CA GLY A 216 -4.75 -3.99 21.86
C GLY A 216 -3.68 -4.82 21.15
N ILE A 217 -3.89 -5.21 19.89
CA ILE A 217 -2.85 -5.91 19.12
C ILE A 217 -1.66 -4.99 18.87
N ALA A 218 -1.89 -3.73 18.47
CA ALA A 218 -0.82 -2.78 18.22
C ALA A 218 -0.06 -2.40 19.48
N THR A 219 -0.70 -2.32 20.65
CA THR A 219 -0.06 -2.08 21.94
C THR A 219 0.66 -3.32 22.41
N VAL A 220 0.13 -4.53 22.29
CA VAL A 220 0.87 -5.75 22.62
C VAL A 220 2.06 -5.92 21.68
N VAL A 221 1.88 -5.77 20.36
CA VAL A 221 2.98 -5.82 19.40
C VAL A 221 3.99 -4.71 19.65
N ASN A 222 3.55 -3.49 19.96
CA ASN A 222 4.45 -2.41 20.33
C ASN A 222 5.08 -2.65 21.70
N GLN A 223 4.43 -3.26 22.68
CA GLN A 223 5.01 -3.56 24.00
C GLN A 223 5.97 -4.74 23.93
N LEU A 224 5.72 -5.74 23.08
CA LEU A 224 6.69 -6.78 22.75
C LEU A 224 7.88 -6.20 21.95
N ARG A 225 7.64 -5.19 21.10
CA ARG A 225 8.68 -4.51 20.31
C ARG A 225 9.45 -3.41 21.07
N VAL A 226 8.80 -2.69 21.98
CA VAL A 226 9.34 -1.59 22.82
C VAL A 226 9.84 -2.15 24.14
N GLY A 227 9.30 -3.26 24.62
CA GLY A 227 9.92 -4.15 25.61
C GLY A 227 11.24 -4.77 25.12
N LYS A 228 11.68 -4.47 23.89
CA LYS A 228 13.09 -4.60 23.48
C LYS A 228 14.01 -3.53 24.08
N ALA A 229 13.46 -2.45 24.64
CA ALA A 229 14.19 -1.48 25.44
C ALA A 229 14.13 -1.80 26.95
N ALA A 230 13.35 -2.82 27.36
CA ALA A 230 13.19 -3.21 28.77
C ALA A 230 13.21 -4.74 29.03
N GLY A 231 13.76 -5.54 28.12
CA GLY A 231 14.18 -6.92 28.42
C GLY A 231 13.17 -8.06 28.19
N SER A 232 12.48 -8.15 27.04
CA SER A 232 11.62 -9.33 26.76
C SER A 232 11.70 -9.93 25.35
N CYS A 233 12.08 -9.18 24.32
CA CYS A 233 12.11 -9.69 22.93
C CYS A 233 13.47 -9.49 22.24
N GLY A 234 14.54 -9.56 23.05
CA GLY A 234 15.92 -9.82 22.63
C GLY A 234 16.28 -11.28 22.94
N ILE A 235 15.44 -12.22 22.49
CA ILE A 235 15.50 -13.66 22.83
C ILE A 235 16.76 -14.38 22.29
N GLN A 236 17.80 -13.68 21.83
CA GLN A 236 19.08 -14.29 21.50
C GLN A 236 20.24 -13.69 22.31
N GLY A 237 20.14 -12.42 22.72
CA GLY A 237 21.18 -11.76 23.51
C GLY A 237 21.02 -11.96 25.03
N GLU A 238 19.79 -12.16 25.51
CA GLU A 238 19.50 -12.12 26.96
C GLU A 238 18.97 -13.43 27.55
N ILE A 239 18.81 -14.50 26.76
CA ILE A 239 18.44 -15.84 27.28
C ILE A 239 19.40 -16.23 28.41
N PHE A 240 20.69 -15.96 28.22
CA PHE A 240 21.71 -16.28 29.20
C PHE A 240 21.41 -15.63 30.56
N GLN A 241 20.92 -14.39 30.60
CA GLN A 241 20.60 -13.70 31.86
C GLN A 241 19.39 -14.32 32.55
N ILE A 242 18.34 -14.66 31.79
CA ILE A 242 17.12 -15.27 32.34
C ILE A 242 17.43 -16.62 32.99
N VAL A 243 18.25 -17.44 32.32
CA VAL A 243 18.70 -18.74 32.83
C VAL A 243 19.69 -18.57 33.98
N TYR A 244 20.59 -17.60 33.89
CA TYR A 244 21.56 -17.30 34.96
C TYR A 244 20.87 -16.89 36.27
N PHE A 245 19.76 -16.15 36.19
CA PHE A 245 18.95 -15.76 37.35
C PHE A 245 17.82 -16.73 37.69
N ASN A 246 17.68 -17.85 36.96
CA ASN A 246 16.68 -18.91 37.19
C ASN A 246 15.23 -18.36 37.27
N ASN A 247 14.90 -17.43 36.37
CA ASN A 247 13.65 -16.67 36.37
C ASN A 247 12.71 -17.05 35.19
N GLU A 248 12.86 -18.25 34.64
CA GLU A 248 12.15 -18.72 33.45
C GLU A 248 10.64 -18.74 33.64
N LYS A 249 10.17 -19.16 34.83
CA LYS A 249 8.74 -19.23 35.12
C LYS A 249 8.09 -17.84 35.17
N TYR A 250 8.76 -16.87 35.77
CA TYR A 250 8.29 -15.48 35.81
C TYR A 250 8.17 -14.88 34.40
N GLU A 251 9.16 -15.13 33.55
CA GLU A 251 9.15 -14.68 32.16
C GLU A 251 8.08 -15.40 31.32
N ALA A 252 7.85 -16.69 31.57
CA ALA A 252 6.78 -17.45 30.93
C ALA A 252 5.40 -16.91 31.30
N ASP A 253 5.14 -16.65 32.59
CA ASP A 253 3.87 -16.11 33.07
C ASP A 253 3.63 -14.67 32.54
N ARG A 254 4.70 -13.86 32.46
CA ARG A 254 4.65 -12.53 31.85
C ARG A 254 4.32 -12.61 30.36
N TYR A 255 4.92 -13.54 29.63
CA TYR A 255 4.64 -13.77 28.22
C TYR A 255 3.20 -14.26 27.98
N ASP A 256 2.70 -15.19 28.81
CA ASP A 256 1.32 -15.69 28.74
C ASP A 256 0.29 -14.57 28.94
N ALA A 257 0.53 -13.66 29.88
CA ALA A 257 -0.33 -12.49 30.08
C ALA A 257 -0.42 -11.61 28.82
N PHE A 258 0.68 -11.41 28.10
CA PHE A 258 0.67 -10.71 26.81
C PHE A 258 -0.06 -11.50 25.72
N MET A 259 0.13 -12.82 25.68
CA MET A 259 -0.56 -13.69 24.71
C MET A 259 -2.06 -13.73 24.93
N LYS A 260 -2.55 -13.68 26.17
CA LYS A 260 -3.99 -13.65 26.48
C LYS A 260 -4.69 -12.38 25.97
N VAL A 261 -4.03 -11.23 26.07
CA VAL A 261 -4.53 -9.95 25.50
C VAL A 261 -4.53 -10.02 23.97
N TYR A 262 -3.47 -10.60 23.39
CA TYR A 262 -3.38 -10.82 21.95
C TYR A 262 -4.50 -11.75 21.45
N GLU A 263 -4.73 -12.88 22.12
CA GLU A 263 -5.76 -13.86 21.79
C GLU A 263 -7.14 -13.21 21.77
N THR A 264 -7.53 -12.53 22.85
CA THR A 264 -8.84 -11.88 22.97
C THR A 264 -9.04 -10.83 21.86
N SER A 265 -8.00 -10.06 21.55
CA SER A 265 -8.05 -9.03 20.51
C SER A 265 -8.08 -9.63 19.09
N SER A 266 -7.39 -10.74 18.87
CA SER A 266 -7.35 -11.48 17.61
C SER A 266 -8.68 -12.17 17.32
N LEU A 267 -9.32 -12.77 18.34
CA LEU A 267 -10.65 -13.36 18.23
C LEU A 267 -11.69 -12.30 17.86
N LYS A 268 -11.64 -11.12 18.49
CA LYS A 268 -12.52 -10.00 18.13
C LYS A 268 -12.30 -9.55 16.68
N THR A 269 -11.04 -9.41 16.26
CA THR A 269 -10.70 -9.03 14.87
C THR A 269 -11.22 -10.06 13.86
N THR A 270 -11.05 -11.34 14.15
CA THR A 270 -11.54 -12.44 13.30
C THR A 270 -13.06 -12.45 13.22
N SER A 271 -13.74 -12.28 14.35
CA SER A 271 -15.20 -12.20 14.41
C SER A 271 -15.75 -11.01 13.62
N THR A 272 -15.13 -9.83 13.75
CA THR A 272 -15.51 -8.65 12.97
C THR A 272 -15.28 -8.85 11.47
N LEU A 273 -14.20 -9.53 11.07
CA LEU A 273 -13.95 -9.88 9.67
C LEU A 273 -15.02 -10.85 9.13
N ALA A 274 -15.42 -11.85 9.92
CA ALA A 274 -16.49 -12.77 9.56
C ALA A 274 -17.84 -12.04 9.37
N MET A 275 -18.18 -11.11 10.27
CA MET A 275 -19.38 -10.28 10.16
C MET A 275 -19.36 -9.39 8.91
N LEU A 276 -18.20 -8.79 8.60
CA LEU A 276 -18.00 -7.99 7.39
C LEU A 276 -18.20 -8.85 6.12
N ASN A 277 -17.55 -10.01 6.05
CA ASN A 277 -17.70 -10.94 4.92
C ASN A 277 -19.15 -11.38 4.75
N PHE A 278 -19.84 -11.72 5.84
CA PHE A 278 -21.26 -12.09 5.79
C PHE A 278 -22.12 -10.94 5.27
N GLY A 279 -21.96 -9.73 5.82
CA GLY A 279 -22.72 -8.55 5.39
C GLY A 279 -22.50 -8.21 3.92
N GLN A 280 -21.25 -8.29 3.45
CA GLN A 280 -20.90 -8.12 2.03
C GLN A 280 -21.59 -9.16 1.13
N ASN A 281 -21.53 -10.44 1.50
CA ASN A 281 -22.21 -11.50 0.76
C ASN A 281 -23.73 -11.34 0.79
N ALA A 282 -24.31 -10.91 1.91
CA ALA A 282 -25.75 -10.67 2.04
C ALA A 282 -26.22 -9.51 1.14
N ILE A 283 -25.53 -8.37 1.16
CA ILE A 283 -25.82 -7.22 0.28
C ILE A 283 -25.75 -7.65 -1.19
N PHE A 284 -24.71 -8.41 -1.54
CA PHE A 284 -24.51 -8.87 -2.90
C PHE A 284 -25.60 -9.88 -3.34
N SER A 285 -25.98 -10.80 -2.45
CA SER A 285 -27.04 -11.78 -2.69
C SER A 285 -28.41 -11.11 -2.88
N ILE A 286 -28.71 -10.09 -2.08
CA ILE A 286 -29.94 -9.29 -2.21
C ILE A 286 -29.94 -8.52 -3.54
N GLY A 287 -28.83 -7.85 -3.88
CA GLY A 287 -28.70 -7.13 -5.15
C GLY A 287 -28.83 -8.04 -6.36
N LEU A 288 -28.19 -9.21 -6.31
CA LEU A 288 -28.27 -10.22 -7.36
C LEU A 288 -29.71 -10.73 -7.51
N THR A 289 -30.36 -11.08 -6.39
CA THR A 289 -31.76 -11.54 -6.39
C THR A 289 -32.70 -10.47 -6.96
N ALA A 290 -32.55 -9.22 -6.55
CA ALA A 290 -33.36 -8.11 -7.06
C ALA A 290 -33.23 -7.96 -8.58
N ILE A 291 -32.00 -8.04 -9.09
CA ILE A 291 -31.72 -7.97 -10.52
C ILE A 291 -32.26 -9.20 -11.27
N MET A 292 -32.17 -10.40 -10.69
CA MET A 292 -32.75 -11.62 -11.28
C MET A 292 -34.28 -11.55 -11.34
N VAL A 293 -34.94 -11.00 -10.31
CA VAL A 293 -36.39 -10.79 -10.32
C VAL A 293 -36.80 -9.78 -11.39
N LEU A 294 -36.04 -8.68 -11.54
CA LEU A 294 -36.28 -7.71 -12.62
C LEU A 294 -36.08 -8.33 -14.01
N ALA A 295 -35.01 -9.13 -14.19
CA ALA A 295 -34.78 -9.84 -15.44
C ALA A 295 -35.90 -10.84 -15.75
N SER A 296 -36.36 -11.60 -14.75
CA SER A 296 -37.50 -12.52 -14.89
C SER A 296 -38.77 -11.81 -15.33
N ASN A 297 -39.11 -10.68 -14.71
CA ASN A 297 -40.26 -9.86 -15.13
C ASN A 297 -40.10 -9.33 -16.57
N GLY A 298 -38.88 -8.94 -16.96
CA GLY A 298 -38.55 -8.54 -18.34
C GLY A 298 -38.70 -9.67 -19.35
N ILE A 299 -38.38 -10.91 -18.97
CA ILE A 299 -38.60 -12.11 -19.78
C ILE A 299 -40.10 -12.40 -19.93
N ILE A 300 -40.88 -12.33 -18.84
CA ILE A 300 -42.34 -12.52 -18.87
C ILE A 300 -43.00 -11.46 -19.77
N ALA A 301 -42.50 -10.22 -19.75
CA ALA A 301 -42.96 -9.14 -20.61
C ALA A 301 -42.50 -9.27 -22.09
N GLY A 302 -41.66 -10.26 -22.42
CA GLY A 302 -41.15 -10.49 -23.78
C GLY A 302 -40.03 -9.54 -24.23
N ASN A 303 -39.50 -8.70 -23.34
CA ASN A 303 -38.45 -7.71 -23.66
C ASN A 303 -37.02 -8.24 -23.45
N MET A 304 -36.86 -9.40 -22.81
CA MET A 304 -35.55 -9.99 -22.47
C MET A 304 -35.54 -11.50 -22.73
N THR A 305 -34.36 -12.05 -22.98
CA THR A 305 -34.17 -13.51 -23.15
C THR A 305 -33.66 -14.17 -21.86
N ILE A 306 -33.70 -15.50 -21.80
CA ILE A 306 -33.11 -16.26 -20.68
C ILE A 306 -31.59 -16.03 -20.62
N GLY A 307 -30.93 -15.87 -21.76
CA GLY A 307 -29.52 -15.50 -21.82
C GLY A 307 -29.22 -14.11 -21.28
N ASP A 308 -30.15 -13.13 -21.39
CA ASP A 308 -29.98 -11.83 -20.73
C ASP A 308 -29.91 -11.95 -19.21
N LEU A 309 -30.73 -12.81 -18.61
CA LEU A 309 -30.66 -13.08 -17.17
C LEU A 309 -29.27 -13.59 -16.77
N VAL A 310 -28.73 -14.54 -17.54
CA VAL A 310 -27.40 -15.09 -17.31
C VAL A 310 -26.29 -14.05 -17.51
N MET A 311 -26.40 -13.19 -18.53
CA MET A 311 -25.47 -12.08 -18.78
C MET A 311 -25.41 -11.13 -17.60
N VAL A 312 -26.58 -10.68 -17.13
CA VAL A 312 -26.68 -9.69 -16.05
C VAL A 312 -26.16 -10.28 -14.74
N ASN A 313 -26.47 -11.55 -14.45
CA ASN A 313 -25.91 -12.28 -13.31
C ASN A 313 -24.38 -12.31 -13.37
N GLY A 314 -23.81 -12.67 -14.53
CA GLY A 314 -22.37 -12.74 -14.72
C GLY A 314 -21.68 -11.40 -14.60
N LEU A 315 -22.23 -10.35 -15.21
CA LEU A 315 -21.70 -8.98 -15.16
C LEU A 315 -21.71 -8.42 -13.74
N LEU A 316 -22.81 -8.60 -13.00
CA LEU A 316 -22.86 -8.16 -11.61
C LEU A 316 -21.82 -8.92 -10.79
N PHE A 317 -21.84 -10.26 -10.84
CA PHE A 317 -20.93 -11.11 -10.07
C PHE A 317 -19.46 -10.77 -10.28
N GLN A 318 -19.06 -10.46 -11.51
CA GLN A 318 -17.70 -10.05 -11.85
C GLN A 318 -17.26 -8.78 -11.11
N LEU A 319 -18.16 -7.83 -10.86
CA LEU A 319 -17.88 -6.63 -10.09
C LEU A 319 -17.64 -6.92 -8.60
N SER A 320 -18.14 -8.03 -8.05
CA SER A 320 -17.91 -8.38 -6.62
C SER A 320 -16.44 -8.65 -6.29
N LEU A 321 -15.72 -9.27 -7.24
CA LEU A 321 -14.35 -9.75 -7.02
C LEU A 321 -13.37 -8.61 -6.68
N PRO A 322 -13.26 -7.53 -7.50
CA PRO A 322 -12.39 -6.41 -7.15
C PRO A 322 -12.88 -5.63 -5.93
N LEU A 323 -14.19 -5.61 -5.68
CA LEU A 323 -14.80 -4.89 -4.57
C LEU A 323 -14.44 -5.49 -3.20
N ASN A 324 -14.25 -6.81 -3.11
CA ASN A 324 -13.82 -7.49 -1.88
C ASN A 324 -12.48 -6.97 -1.33
N PHE A 325 -11.62 -6.45 -2.19
CA PHE A 325 -10.33 -5.89 -1.79
C PHE A 325 -10.41 -4.42 -1.35
N LEU A 326 -11.55 -3.74 -1.56
CA LEU A 326 -11.68 -2.30 -1.36
C LEU A 326 -11.47 -1.89 0.10
N GLY A 327 -11.94 -2.70 1.07
CA GLY A 327 -11.75 -2.43 2.50
C GLY A 327 -10.26 -2.44 2.90
N THR A 328 -9.51 -3.44 2.44
CA THR A 328 -8.07 -3.54 2.66
C THR A 328 -7.35 -2.38 1.96
N VAL A 329 -7.69 -2.10 0.70
CA VAL A 329 -7.09 -1.00 -0.07
C VAL A 329 -7.33 0.34 0.61
N TYR A 330 -8.53 0.61 1.12
CA TYR A 330 -8.85 1.83 1.86
C TYR A 330 -7.96 1.99 3.10
N ARG A 331 -7.88 0.95 3.94
CA ARG A 331 -7.09 0.96 5.17
C ARG A 331 -5.60 1.12 4.89
N GLU A 332 -5.06 0.34 3.94
CA GLU A 332 -3.65 0.40 3.57
C GLU A 332 -3.30 1.72 2.89
N THR A 333 -4.21 2.33 2.11
CA THR A 333 -4.00 3.65 1.52
C THR A 333 -3.89 4.71 2.62
N ARG A 334 -4.77 4.67 3.62
CA ARG A 334 -4.73 5.59 4.76
C ARG A 334 -3.43 5.45 5.56
N GLN A 335 -3.01 4.21 5.84
CA GLN A 335 -1.73 3.96 6.53
C GLN A 335 -0.53 4.41 5.70
N ALA A 336 -0.52 4.09 4.40
CA ALA A 336 0.52 4.50 3.48
C ALA A 336 0.65 6.03 3.40
N LEU A 337 -0.46 6.78 3.42
CA LEU A 337 -0.45 8.24 3.48
C LEU A 337 0.27 8.77 4.72
N ILE A 338 0.05 8.15 5.89
CA ILE A 338 0.74 8.50 7.14
C ILE A 338 2.24 8.19 7.06
N ASP A 339 2.59 6.99 6.57
CA ASP A 339 3.98 6.56 6.45
C ASP A 339 4.75 7.43 5.42
N MET A 340 4.09 7.79 4.31
CA MET A 340 4.63 8.72 3.32
C MET A 340 4.86 10.12 3.89
N ASN A 341 3.94 10.63 4.72
CA ASN A 341 4.09 11.93 5.33
C ASN A 341 5.36 12.00 6.19
N THR A 342 5.65 10.93 6.94
CA THR A 342 6.90 10.83 7.71
C THR A 342 8.14 10.90 6.82
N LEU A 343 8.12 10.21 5.67
CA LEU A 343 9.20 10.24 4.70
C LEU A 343 9.37 11.62 4.03
N PHE A 344 8.26 12.28 3.67
CA PHE A 344 8.31 13.62 3.09
C PHE A 344 8.82 14.66 4.09
N THR A 345 8.45 14.54 5.36
CA THR A 345 9.02 15.37 6.42
C THR A 345 10.54 15.18 6.52
N LEU A 346 11.05 13.95 6.40
CA LEU A 346 12.49 13.68 6.37
C LEU A 346 13.18 14.27 5.13
N LEU A 347 12.57 14.15 3.96
CA LEU A 347 13.09 14.72 2.71
C LEU A 347 13.04 16.25 2.66
N SER A 348 12.22 16.88 3.50
CA SER A 348 12.15 18.33 3.63
C SER A 348 13.22 18.93 4.55
N ILE A 349 14.01 18.08 5.22
CA ILE A 349 15.09 18.55 6.08
C ILE A 349 16.24 19.02 5.19
N ASP A 350 16.55 20.30 5.30
CA ASP A 350 17.70 20.89 4.64
C ASP A 350 18.95 20.75 5.51
N THR A 351 20.08 20.52 4.86
CA THR A 351 21.40 20.50 5.53
C THR A 351 21.70 21.90 6.06
N LYS A 352 22.12 22.03 7.32
CA LYS A 352 22.56 23.33 7.85
C LYS A 352 23.89 23.77 7.25
N ILE A 353 24.72 22.80 6.88
CA ILE A 353 26.03 22.99 6.27
C ILE A 353 25.83 22.84 4.76
N LYS A 354 25.98 23.94 4.02
CA LYS A 354 25.91 23.96 2.55
C LYS A 354 27.17 24.62 2.00
N GLU A 355 27.77 24.03 0.98
CA GLU A 355 28.79 24.71 0.19
C GLU A 355 28.16 25.88 -0.56
N LYS A 356 28.92 26.97 -0.75
CA LYS A 356 28.50 28.08 -1.59
C LYS A 356 28.49 27.62 -3.07
N GLU A 357 27.52 28.08 -3.87
CA GLU A 357 27.32 27.66 -5.28
C GLU A 357 28.57 27.79 -6.18
N HIS A 358 29.56 28.58 -5.77
CA HIS A 358 30.85 28.74 -6.45
C HIS A 358 32.04 28.67 -5.48
N ALA A 359 32.02 27.74 -4.51
CA ALA A 359 33.14 27.51 -3.63
C ALA A 359 34.39 27.16 -4.46
N ARG A 360 35.46 27.94 -4.28
CA ARG A 360 36.74 27.65 -4.94
C ARG A 360 37.32 26.38 -4.31
N PRO A 361 37.82 25.42 -5.11
CA PRO A 361 38.51 24.26 -4.55
C PRO A 361 39.69 24.76 -3.74
N LEU A 362 39.81 24.24 -2.51
CA LEU A 362 40.89 24.62 -1.61
C LEU A 362 42.21 24.03 -2.15
N LEU A 363 43.05 24.88 -2.72
CA LEU A 363 44.36 24.51 -3.24
C LEU A 363 45.41 24.72 -2.14
N VAL A 364 45.73 23.64 -1.42
CA VAL A 364 46.75 23.65 -0.36
C VAL A 364 47.87 22.70 -0.75
N THR A 365 49.12 23.16 -0.64
CA THR A 365 50.28 22.28 -0.76
C THR A 365 50.61 21.66 0.60
N PRO A 366 51.28 20.50 0.67
CA PRO A 366 51.71 19.92 1.96
C PRO A 366 52.58 20.85 2.80
N GLN A 367 53.21 21.85 2.18
CA GLN A 367 54.05 22.85 2.85
C GLN A 367 53.23 24.02 3.42
N ASP A 368 52.03 24.26 2.90
CA ASP A 368 51.15 25.39 3.29
C ASP A 368 49.92 24.95 4.11
N ALA A 369 49.82 23.66 4.46
CA ALA A 369 48.70 23.07 5.20
C ALA A 369 48.78 23.33 6.72
N THR A 370 48.72 24.61 7.11
CA THR A 370 48.62 25.02 8.52
C THR A 370 47.15 25.11 8.93
N ILE A 371 46.78 24.45 10.03
CA ILE A 371 45.42 24.54 10.61
C ILE A 371 45.47 25.51 11.78
N ARG A 372 44.61 26.53 11.78
CA ARG A 372 44.52 27.53 12.85
C ARG A 372 43.10 27.55 13.41
N PHE A 373 43.01 27.41 14.73
CA PHE A 373 41.77 27.62 15.49
C PHE A 373 41.83 29.03 16.10
N GLU A 374 40.82 29.86 15.85
CA GLU A 374 40.70 31.23 16.41
C GLU A 374 39.38 31.37 17.18
N ASP A 375 39.48 31.62 18.50
CA ASP A 375 38.35 31.80 19.43
C ASP A 375 37.20 30.79 19.24
N VAL A 376 37.54 29.50 19.12
CA VAL A 376 36.55 28.48 18.80
C VAL A 376 35.69 28.16 20.02
N GLN A 377 34.38 28.34 19.84
CA GLN A 377 33.35 28.05 20.83
C GLN A 377 32.37 27.02 20.23
N PHE A 378 32.13 25.93 20.95
CA PHE A 378 31.31 24.82 20.43
C PHE A 378 30.41 24.21 21.49
N GLN A 379 29.18 23.85 21.09
CA GLN A 379 28.18 23.16 21.89
C GLN A 379 27.36 22.19 21.02
N TYR A 380 27.08 20.98 21.49
CA TYR A 380 26.14 20.05 20.82
C TYR A 380 24.68 20.36 21.18
N LEU A 381 24.44 20.63 22.48
CA LEU A 381 23.14 20.97 23.05
C LEU A 381 23.21 22.40 23.55
N GLU A 382 22.14 23.15 23.35
CA GLU A 382 22.03 24.52 23.80
C GLU A 382 22.23 24.60 25.32
N GLY A 383 23.20 25.40 25.76
CA GLY A 383 23.54 25.55 27.18
C GLY A 383 24.64 24.62 27.71
N GLN A 384 25.09 23.62 26.93
CA GLN A 384 26.21 22.75 27.29
C GLN A 384 27.43 23.05 26.40
N LYS A 385 28.21 24.06 26.80
CA LYS A 385 29.45 24.43 26.11
C LYS A 385 30.56 23.41 26.37
N ILE A 386 31.19 22.95 25.29
CA ILE A 386 32.32 22.00 25.34
C ILE A 386 33.63 22.74 25.10
N LEU A 387 33.69 23.61 24.09
CA LEU A 387 34.82 24.49 23.84
C LEU A 387 34.45 25.93 24.22
N ASN A 388 35.33 26.58 24.98
CA ASN A 388 35.14 27.94 25.50
C ASN A 388 36.27 28.86 25.03
N GLY A 389 36.30 29.21 23.74
CA GLY A 389 37.17 30.24 23.19
C GLY A 389 38.63 29.80 23.07
N ILE A 390 38.86 28.64 22.45
CA ILE A 390 40.19 28.05 22.31
C ILE A 390 40.85 28.54 21.02
N SER A 391 42.13 28.94 21.11
CA SER A 391 42.94 29.35 19.96
C SER A 391 44.30 28.65 19.96
N PHE A 392 44.67 28.00 18.86
CA PHE A 392 46.00 27.39 18.67
C PHE A 392 46.28 27.12 17.19
N ASP A 393 47.57 26.93 16.88
CA ASP A 393 48.07 26.68 15.54
C ASP A 393 48.67 25.26 15.44
N VAL A 394 48.35 24.55 14.34
CA VAL A 394 48.97 23.29 13.92
C VAL A 394 49.78 23.54 12.64
N PRO A 395 51.10 23.76 12.76
CA PRO A 395 51.95 24.08 11.62
C PRO A 395 52.13 22.88 10.68
N ALA A 396 52.29 23.18 9.39
CA ALA A 396 52.49 22.18 8.35
C ALA A 396 53.68 21.25 8.66
N GLY A 397 53.48 19.95 8.46
CA GLY A 397 54.51 18.92 8.65
C GLY A 397 54.91 18.62 10.10
N LYS A 398 54.22 19.20 11.10
CA LYS A 398 54.48 18.92 12.53
C LYS A 398 53.43 17.97 13.11
N LYS A 399 53.85 17.16 14.09
CA LYS A 399 52.98 16.28 14.86
C LYS A 399 52.68 16.93 16.21
N ILE A 400 51.42 17.25 16.47
CA ILE A 400 50.97 17.80 17.74
C ILE A 400 50.16 16.75 18.48
N ALA A 401 50.35 16.65 19.79
CA ALA A 401 49.55 15.81 20.67
C ALA A 401 48.61 16.68 21.51
N ILE A 402 47.32 16.34 21.50
CA ILE A 402 46.30 16.95 22.34
C ILE A 402 46.02 15.97 23.49
N VAL A 403 46.24 16.42 24.73
CA VAL A 403 46.07 15.60 25.95
C VAL A 403 45.16 16.30 26.94
N GLY A 404 44.34 15.54 27.66
CA GLY A 404 43.47 16.07 28.70
C GLY A 404 42.64 14.98 29.39
N GLY A 405 42.06 15.31 30.55
CA GLY A 405 41.18 14.41 31.30
C GLY A 405 39.82 14.20 30.61
N SER A 406 39.00 13.29 31.13
CA SER A 406 37.63 13.09 30.64
C SER A 406 36.85 14.41 30.66
N GLY A 407 36.18 14.75 29.56
CA GLY A 407 35.42 16.01 29.42
C GLY A 407 36.22 17.23 28.95
N SER A 408 37.54 17.13 28.74
CA SER A 408 38.36 18.26 28.23
C SER A 408 38.19 18.54 26.73
N GLY A 409 37.32 17.79 26.04
CA GLY A 409 37.01 18.03 24.63
C GLY A 409 38.04 17.50 23.63
N TYR A 410 39.09 16.77 24.05
CA TYR A 410 40.15 16.29 23.15
C TYR A 410 39.64 15.44 21.97
N VAL A 411 38.56 14.67 22.14
CA VAL A 411 37.92 13.88 21.07
C VAL A 411 37.29 14.77 19.99
N PHE A 412 36.89 16.00 20.33
CA PHE A 412 36.26 16.94 19.40
C PHE A 412 37.21 17.39 18.29
N PHE A 413 38.50 17.56 18.59
CA PHE A 413 39.49 18.01 17.61
C PHE A 413 39.73 17.02 16.45
N LEU A 414 39.24 15.77 16.56
CA LEU A 414 39.26 14.78 15.48
C LEU A 414 38.04 14.85 14.55
N ILE A 415 36.98 15.56 14.94
CA ILE A 415 35.70 15.61 14.21
C ILE A 415 35.58 16.88 13.38
N ASP A 416 36.23 17.97 13.79
CA ASP A 416 36.13 19.32 13.18
C ASP A 416 37.37 19.73 12.35
N GLY A 417 38.43 18.90 12.33
CA GLY A 417 39.63 19.08 11.50
C GLY A 417 39.68 18.07 10.37
#